data_AF-A0A645FW89-F1
#
_entry.id   AF-A0A645FW89-F1
#
_cell.length_a   1.000
_cell.length_b   1.000
_cell.length_c   1.000
_cell.angle_alpha   90.00
_cell.angle_beta   90.00
_cell.angle_gamma   90.00
#
_symmetry.space_group_name_H-M   'P 1'
#
loop_
_entity.id
_entity.type
_entity.pdbx_description
1 polymer ?
#
loop_
_entity_poly.entity_id
_entity_poly.type
_entity_poly.pdbx_seq_one_letter_code
_entity_poly.pdbx_strand_id
1 'polypeptide(L)'
;MDRYFERLYSYEGDGLDKKKILPSFEERLKDIAFPFEDVADAFNLIENDTRDIIVPYDDKARSIIKQIQQTGFPGKYVRNLQGYTVNVYVEEFKALERNNAISSIADRFFVLDKLDDYSEDTGLLNRKYNGEDLLLIA
;
A
#
# COMPACT_ATOMS: atom_id res chain seq x y z
N MET A 1 -18.76 -11.17 26.79
CA MET A 1 -18.46 -10.38 25.57
C MET A 1 -19.35 -9.15 25.52
N ASP A 2 -20.66 -9.31 25.70
CA ASP A 2 -21.64 -8.22 25.51
C ASP A 2 -21.38 -6.97 26.36
N ARG A 3 -21.12 -7.13 27.68
CA ARG A 3 -20.79 -5.99 28.56
C ARG A 3 -19.54 -5.20 28.17
N TYR A 4 -18.57 -5.81 27.49
CA TYR A 4 -17.38 -5.10 27.04
C TYR A 4 -17.73 -4.17 25.88
N PHE A 5 -18.43 -4.70 24.87
CA PHE A 5 -18.83 -3.92 23.71
C PHE A 5 -19.89 -2.86 24.06
N GLU A 6 -20.88 -3.16 24.89
CA GLU A 6 -21.84 -2.16 25.40
C GLU A 6 -21.13 -0.97 26.04
N ARG A 7 -20.12 -1.25 26.87
CA ARG A 7 -19.33 -0.22 27.53
C ARG A 7 -18.43 0.55 26.56
N LEU A 8 -17.80 -0.14 25.61
CA LEU A 8 -17.00 0.46 24.55
C LEU A 8 -17.84 1.41 23.67
N TYR A 9 -19.00 0.94 23.19
CA TYR A 9 -19.95 1.74 22.42
C TYR A 9 -20.42 2.98 23.21
N SER A 10 -20.66 2.83 24.51
CA SER A 10 -21.07 3.96 25.36
C SER A 10 -19.96 5.01 25.58
N TYR A 11 -18.69 4.58 25.63
CA TYR A 11 -17.57 5.49 25.87
C TYR A 11 -17.10 6.18 24.59
N GLU A 12 -17.03 5.46 23.48
CA GLU A 12 -16.54 6.02 22.21
C GLU A 12 -17.65 6.76 21.45
N GLY A 13 -18.91 6.34 21.59
CA GLY A 13 -20.06 6.96 20.91
C GLY A 13 -19.82 7.05 19.40
N ASP A 14 -19.96 8.26 18.84
CA ASP A 14 -19.70 8.57 17.42
C ASP A 14 -18.21 8.46 17.04
N GLY A 15 -17.32 8.26 18.01
CA GLY A 15 -15.87 8.13 17.83
C GLY A 15 -15.43 6.84 17.12
N LEU A 16 -16.31 5.85 17.00
CA LEU A 16 -16.01 4.57 16.34
C LEU A 16 -16.06 4.66 14.81
N ASP A 17 -16.82 5.61 14.27
CA ASP A 17 -16.90 5.86 12.83
C ASP A 17 -16.61 7.33 12.52
N LYS A 18 -15.49 7.84 13.03
CA LYS A 18 -15.02 9.22 12.79
C LYS A 18 -14.95 9.57 11.30
N LYS A 19 -14.65 8.59 10.46
CA LYS A 19 -14.52 8.74 9.00
C LYS A 19 -15.86 8.61 8.26
N LYS A 20 -16.96 8.35 8.98
CA LYS A 20 -18.34 8.24 8.45
C LYS A 20 -18.47 7.20 7.33
N ILE A 21 -17.76 6.09 7.48
CA ILE A 21 -17.78 4.98 6.53
C ILE A 21 -19.17 4.37 6.44
N LEU A 22 -19.85 4.13 7.57
CA LEU A 22 -21.18 3.53 7.57
C LEU A 22 -22.24 4.43 6.91
N PRO A 23 -22.36 5.73 7.29
CA PRO A 23 -23.23 6.65 6.58
C PRO A 23 -22.98 6.69 5.06
N SER A 24 -21.71 6.66 4.62
CA SER A 24 -21.38 6.71 3.18
C SER A 24 -21.95 5.53 2.37
N PHE A 25 -22.03 4.34 2.98
CA PHE A 25 -22.69 3.18 2.37
C PHE A 25 -24.21 3.29 2.45
N GLU A 26 -24.75 3.70 3.60
CA GLU A 26 -26.20 3.78 3.83
C GLU A 26 -26.88 4.81 2.92
N GLU A 27 -26.27 5.97 2.70
CA GLU A 27 -26.78 7.01 1.80
C GLU A 27 -26.94 6.52 0.35
N ARG A 28 -26.08 5.59 -0.07
CA ARG A 28 -26.02 5.05 -1.44
C ARG A 28 -26.72 3.70 -1.60
N LEU A 29 -27.31 3.18 -0.53
CA LEU A 29 -27.92 1.85 -0.49
C LEU A 29 -29.10 1.71 -1.45
N LYS A 30 -29.95 2.74 -1.55
CA LYS A 30 -31.15 2.73 -2.42
C LYS A 30 -30.80 2.60 -3.90
N ASP A 31 -29.66 3.15 -4.30
CA ASP A 31 -29.19 3.17 -5.67
C ASP A 31 -28.20 2.02 -5.96
N ILE A 32 -27.88 1.17 -4.97
CA ILE A 32 -26.88 0.08 -5.05
C ILE A 32 -25.52 0.63 -5.56
N ALA A 33 -25.22 1.89 -5.24
CA ALA A 33 -24.10 2.63 -5.79
C ALA A 33 -23.00 2.82 -4.75
N PHE A 34 -22.55 1.73 -4.14
CA PHE A 34 -21.62 1.75 -3.02
C PHE A 34 -20.26 2.39 -3.36
N PRO A 35 -19.76 3.34 -2.54
CA PRO A 35 -18.51 4.06 -2.81
C PRO A 35 -17.28 3.26 -2.34
N PHE A 36 -17.08 2.07 -2.91
CA PHE A 36 -16.01 1.16 -2.43
C PHE A 36 -14.60 1.75 -2.55
N GLU A 37 -14.33 2.51 -3.60
CA GLU A 37 -13.02 3.16 -3.82
C GLU A 37 -12.76 4.23 -2.77
N ASP A 38 -13.69 5.18 -2.61
CA ASP A 38 -13.56 6.25 -1.61
C ASP A 38 -13.45 5.70 -0.17
N VAL A 39 -14.20 4.62 0.13
CA VAL A 39 -14.12 3.94 1.44
C VAL A 39 -12.78 3.23 1.62
N ALA A 40 -12.25 2.58 0.59
CA ALA A 40 -10.95 1.92 0.66
C ALA A 40 -9.82 2.93 0.92
N ASP A 41 -9.94 4.15 0.39
CA ASP A 41 -8.99 5.23 0.63
C ASP A 41 -9.14 5.83 2.04
N ALA A 42 -10.36 5.93 2.56
CA ALA A 42 -10.62 6.50 3.87
C ALA A 42 -10.37 5.51 5.02
N PHE A 43 -10.77 4.26 4.88
CA PHE A 43 -10.77 3.28 5.96
C PHE A 43 -9.45 2.52 6.06
N ASN A 44 -8.64 2.86 7.06
CA ASN A 44 -7.42 2.14 7.43
C ASN A 44 -7.57 1.58 8.86
N LEU A 45 -7.44 0.26 9.00
CA LEU A 45 -7.45 -0.38 10.33
C LEU A 45 -6.26 0.08 11.18
N ILE A 46 -5.14 0.37 10.52
CA ILE A 46 -3.93 0.94 11.11
C ILE A 46 -3.64 2.22 10.33
N GLU A 47 -3.69 3.38 10.98
CA GLU A 47 -3.53 4.71 10.35
C GLU A 47 -2.13 4.97 9.74
N ASN A 48 -1.19 4.04 9.90
CA ASN A 48 0.10 4.13 9.22
C ASN A 48 -0.04 3.58 7.80
N ASP A 49 -0.43 4.46 6.88
CA ASP A 49 -0.58 4.12 5.48
C ASP A 49 0.73 3.57 4.89
N THR A 50 0.62 2.42 4.25
CA THR A 50 1.66 1.83 3.44
C THR A 50 1.32 1.91 1.97
N ARG A 51 2.34 1.84 1.13
CA ARG A 51 2.22 1.81 -0.33
C ARG A 51 2.92 0.56 -0.84
N ASP A 52 2.29 -0.05 -1.83
CA ASP A 52 2.80 -1.26 -2.49
C ASP A 52 3.90 -0.91 -3.49
N ILE A 53 5.01 -1.63 -3.40
CA ILE A 53 6.08 -1.66 -4.40
C ILE A 53 6.28 -3.09 -4.87
N ILE A 54 6.31 -3.28 -6.18
CA ILE A 54 6.55 -4.58 -6.82
C ILE A 54 8.05 -4.73 -7.05
N VAL A 55 8.62 -5.81 -6.52
CA VAL A 55 10.04 -6.15 -6.71
C VAL A 55 10.16 -7.08 -7.91
N PRO A 56 10.89 -6.71 -8.98
CA PRO A 56 11.13 -7.57 -10.14
C PRO A 56 12.19 -8.63 -9.84
N TYR A 57 11.98 -9.41 -8.77
CA TYR A 57 12.96 -10.32 -8.16
C TYR A 57 13.47 -11.38 -9.13
N ASP A 58 12.56 -12.10 -9.78
CA ASP A 58 12.87 -13.19 -10.72
C ASP A 58 12.29 -12.95 -12.13
N ASP A 59 12.59 -13.87 -13.04
CA ASP A 59 12.12 -13.78 -14.43
C ASP A 59 10.59 -13.88 -14.55
N LYS A 60 9.93 -14.54 -13.60
CA LYS A 60 8.48 -14.66 -13.57
C LYS A 60 7.85 -13.31 -13.25
N ALA A 61 8.32 -12.62 -12.21
CA ALA A 61 7.89 -11.27 -11.87
C ALA A 61 8.11 -10.30 -13.03
N ARG A 62 9.33 -10.31 -13.60
CA ARG A 62 9.69 -9.48 -14.77
C ARG A 62 8.79 -9.73 -15.97
N SER A 63 8.46 -11.00 -16.24
CA SER A 63 7.56 -11.38 -17.34
C SER A 63 6.14 -10.85 -17.12
N ILE A 64 5.60 -10.98 -15.90
CA ILE A 64 4.27 -10.49 -15.57
C ILE A 64 4.20 -8.95 -15.65
N ILE A 65 5.20 -8.24 -15.13
CA ILE A 65 5.32 -6.78 -15.21
C ILE A 65 5.28 -6.32 -16.68
N LYS A 66 6.06 -6.97 -17.55
CA LYS A 66 6.06 -6.69 -18.99
C LYS A 66 4.69 -6.92 -19.64
N GLN A 67 3.98 -7.98 -19.24
CA GLN A 67 2.64 -8.25 -19.74
C GLN A 67 1.62 -7.19 -19.30
N ILE A 68 1.70 -6.68 -18.08
CA ILE A 68 0.86 -5.56 -17.62
C ILE A 68 1.10 -4.32 -18.49
N GLN A 69 2.36 -3.95 -18.72
CA GLN A 69 2.72 -2.79 -19.55
C GLN A 69 2.18 -2.89 -20.98
N GLN A 70 2.15 -4.11 -21.55
CA GLN A 70 1.66 -4.34 -22.91
C GLN A 70 0.13 -4.40 -23.02
N THR A 71 -0.54 -4.95 -22.02
CA THR A 71 -1.98 -5.26 -22.10
C THR A 71 -2.88 -4.26 -21.40
N GLY A 72 -2.35 -3.49 -20.44
CA GLY A 72 -3.10 -2.48 -19.66
C GLY A 72 -4.18 -3.06 -18.74
N PHE A 73 -4.42 -4.37 -18.71
CA PHE A 73 -5.46 -5.03 -17.94
C PHE A 73 -4.87 -5.82 -16.76
N PRO A 74 -4.81 -5.25 -15.55
CA PRO A 74 -4.02 -5.80 -14.46
C PRO A 74 -4.68 -6.96 -13.71
N GLY A 75 -5.99 -7.19 -13.84
CA GLY A 75 -6.76 -8.05 -12.92
C GLY A 75 -6.20 -9.46 -12.69
N LYS A 76 -5.80 -10.18 -13.74
CA LYS A 76 -5.18 -11.51 -13.62
C LYS A 76 -3.73 -11.48 -13.17
N TYR A 77 -3.05 -10.35 -13.37
CA TYR A 77 -1.62 -10.21 -13.13
C TYR A 77 -1.31 -9.77 -11.70
N VAL A 78 -2.17 -8.94 -11.10
CA VAL A 78 -2.00 -8.43 -9.72
C VAL A 78 -1.93 -9.57 -8.72
N ARG A 79 -2.81 -10.57 -8.86
CA ARG A 79 -2.81 -11.72 -7.94
C ARG A 79 -1.53 -12.56 -8.06
N ASN A 80 -0.91 -12.61 -9.25
CA ASN A 80 0.37 -13.28 -9.43
C ASN A 80 1.55 -12.46 -8.90
N LEU A 81 1.41 -11.13 -8.82
CA LEU A 81 2.42 -10.22 -8.29
C LEU A 81 2.34 -10.02 -6.79
N GLN A 82 1.27 -10.44 -6.11
CA GLN A 82 1.11 -10.27 -4.66
C GLN A 82 2.29 -10.82 -3.85
N GLY A 83 2.89 -11.95 -4.28
CA GLY A 83 4.07 -12.53 -3.62
C GLY A 83 5.39 -11.78 -3.91
N TYR A 84 5.38 -10.84 -4.85
CA TYR A 84 6.49 -9.97 -5.21
C TYR A 84 6.27 -8.53 -4.73
N THR A 85 5.21 -8.28 -3.95
CA THR A 85 4.85 -6.95 -3.46
C THR A 85 5.33 -6.76 -2.03
N VAL A 86 6.05 -5.68 -1.78
CA VAL A 86 6.41 -5.22 -0.43
C VAL A 86 5.63 -3.96 -0.09
N ASN A 87 5.26 -3.83 1.18
CA ASN A 87 4.60 -2.64 1.72
C ASN A 87 5.65 -1.75 2.38
N VAL A 88 5.68 -0.48 1.99
CA VAL A 88 6.57 0.53 2.58
C VAL A 88 5.76 1.68 3.14
N TYR A 89 6.27 2.37 4.16
CA TYR A 89 5.58 3.55 4.66
C TYR A 89 5.57 4.67 3.61
N VAL A 90 4.52 5.50 3.61
CA VAL A 90 4.35 6.60 2.65
C VAL A 90 5.59 7.52 2.56
N GLU A 91 6.27 7.77 3.68
CA GLU A 91 7.48 8.61 3.67
C GLU A 91 8.69 7.93 3.01
N GLU A 92 8.81 6.62 3.13
CA GLU A 92 9.83 5.82 2.43
C GLU A 92 9.52 5.73 0.94
N PHE A 93 8.26 5.51 0.60
CA PHE A 93 7.77 5.53 -0.77
C PHE A 93 8.12 6.86 -1.48
N LYS A 94 7.81 8.00 -0.86
CA LYS A 94 8.15 9.33 -1.39
C LYS A 94 9.66 9.51 -1.56
N ALA A 95 10.47 8.94 -0.67
CA ALA A 95 11.93 9.00 -0.80
C ALA A 95 12.41 8.20 -2.02
N LEU A 96 11.86 7.02 -2.26
CA LEU A 96 12.16 6.19 -3.43
C LEU A 96 11.73 6.88 -4.74
N GLU A 97 10.54 7.50 -4.74
CA GLU A 97 10.02 8.26 -5.88
C GLU A 97 10.94 9.45 -6.22
N ARG A 98 11.31 10.27 -5.23
CA ARG A 98 12.23 11.41 -5.43
C ARG A 98 13.60 10.99 -5.98
N ASN A 99 14.06 9.81 -5.60
CA ASN A 99 15.35 9.27 -6.02
C ASN A 99 15.28 8.52 -7.36
N ASN A 100 14.10 8.44 -8.02
CA ASN A 100 13.88 7.63 -9.21
C ASN A 100 14.31 6.16 -9.02
N ALA A 101 14.04 5.61 -7.83
CA ALA A 101 14.28 4.20 -7.52
C ALA A 101 13.08 3.31 -7.87
N ILE A 102 11.91 3.92 -8.10
CA ILE A 102 10.69 3.24 -8.50
C ILE A 102 10.09 3.91 -9.74
N SER A 103 9.45 3.12 -10.60
CA SER A 103 8.69 3.58 -11.76
C SER A 103 7.23 3.16 -11.70
N SER A 104 6.34 3.98 -12.26
CA SER A 104 4.91 3.66 -12.39
C SER A 104 4.66 2.86 -13.68
N ILE A 105 3.84 1.82 -13.59
CA ILE A 105 3.32 1.06 -14.72
C ILE A 105 1.80 1.08 -14.70
N ALA A 106 1.19 1.22 -15.88
CA ALA A 106 -0.27 1.27 -16.07
C ALA A 106 -0.96 2.30 -15.13
N ASP A 107 -0.28 3.42 -14.87
CA ASP A 107 -0.71 4.54 -14.01
C ASP A 107 -1.13 4.17 -12.58
N ARG A 108 -0.83 2.94 -12.13
CA ARG A 108 -1.38 2.40 -10.87
C ARG A 108 -0.39 1.60 -10.05
N PHE A 109 0.58 0.92 -10.66
CA PHE A 109 1.51 0.05 -9.93
C PHE A 109 2.90 0.66 -9.92
N PHE A 110 3.59 0.53 -8.80
CA PHE A 110 4.96 0.99 -8.65
C PHE A 110 5.90 -0.21 -8.63
N VAL A 111 6.96 -0.14 -9.42
CA VAL A 111 7.95 -1.21 -9.59
C VAL A 111 9.32 -0.68 -9.21
N LEU A 112 10.12 -1.47 -8.49
CA LEU A 112 11.51 -1.15 -8.21
C LEU A 112 12.34 -1.18 -9.49
N ASP A 113 13.08 -0.11 -9.79
CA ASP A 113 13.82 0.02 -11.05
C ASP A 113 15.14 -0.77 -11.05
N LYS A 114 15.83 -0.80 -9.90
CA LYS A 114 17.12 -1.48 -9.76
C LYS A 114 17.03 -2.51 -8.66
N LEU A 115 17.34 -3.76 -9.00
CA LEU A 115 17.39 -4.84 -8.01
C LEU A 115 18.52 -4.62 -6.99
N ASP A 116 19.53 -3.81 -7.30
CA ASP A 116 20.59 -3.40 -6.36
C ASP A 116 20.05 -2.63 -5.14
N ASP A 117 18.84 -2.05 -5.23
CA ASP A 117 18.16 -1.43 -4.09
C ASP A 117 17.31 -2.48 -3.31
N TYR A 118 17.53 -3.78 -3.53
CA TYR A 118 16.88 -4.90 -2.82
C TYR A 118 17.90 -5.98 -2.46
N SER A 119 17.86 -6.42 -1.21
CA SER A 119 18.69 -7.49 -0.65
C SER A 119 17.86 -8.73 -0.38
N GLU A 120 18.39 -9.92 -0.66
CA GLU A 120 17.71 -11.19 -0.32
C GLU A 120 17.61 -11.40 1.19
N ASP A 121 18.62 -10.94 1.94
CA ASP A 121 18.70 -11.14 3.38
C ASP A 121 17.90 -10.09 4.16
N THR A 122 17.83 -8.86 3.64
CA THR A 122 17.32 -7.69 4.38
C THR A 122 16.18 -6.95 3.68
N GLY A 123 15.80 -7.36 2.47
CA GLY A 123 14.71 -6.76 1.69
C GLY A 123 15.06 -5.42 1.08
N LEU A 124 14.07 -4.53 0.98
CA LEU A 124 14.23 -3.24 0.31
C LEU A 124 15.25 -2.35 1.03
N LEU A 125 16.24 -1.86 0.29
CA LEU A 125 17.33 -1.08 0.83
C LEU A 125 16.95 0.40 0.88
N ASN A 126 16.77 0.93 2.09
CA ASN A 126 16.53 2.36 2.30
C ASN A 126 17.85 3.06 2.65
N ARG A 127 18.34 3.95 1.80
CA ARG A 127 19.61 4.66 2.02
C ARG A 127 19.63 5.53 3.28
N LYS A 128 18.47 5.89 3.85
CA LYS A 128 18.41 6.57 5.17
C LYS A 128 18.84 5.68 6.34
N TYR A 129 18.60 4.37 6.24
CA TYR A 129 18.85 3.42 7.33
C TYR A 129 20.00 2.46 7.02
N ASN A 130 20.29 2.24 5.72
CA ASN A 130 21.18 1.20 5.24
C ASN A 130 22.50 1.75 4.66
N GLY A 131 22.78 3.05 4.79
CA GLY A 131 24.04 3.68 4.35
C GLY A 131 24.42 4.94 5.13
N GLU A 132 25.52 4.85 5.89
CA GLU A 132 26.46 5.91 6.32
C GLU A 132 25.99 7.18 7.06
N ASP A 133 24.75 7.31 7.54
CA ASP A 133 24.35 8.49 8.36
C ASP A 133 24.37 8.25 9.89
N LEU A 134 24.89 7.11 10.34
CA LEU A 134 25.14 6.85 11.78
C LEU A 134 26.42 7.53 12.32
N LEU A 135 27.13 8.32 11.51
CA LEU A 135 28.42 8.95 11.88
C LEU A 135 28.38 10.47 12.12
N LEU A 136 27.21 11.10 12.19
CA LEU A 136 27.10 12.57 12.43
C LEU A 136 26.44 12.96 13.76
N ILE A 137 26.53 12.10 14.78
CA ILE A 137 26.24 12.50 16.16
C ILE A 137 27.42 12.08 17.06
N ALA A 138 28.49 12.88 17.01
CA ALA A 138 29.56 12.93 18.00
C ALA A 138 29.91 14.38 18.30
#